data_AF-A0A850R196-F1
#
_entry.id   AF-A0A850R196-F1
#
_cell.length_a   1.000
_cell.length_b   1.000
_cell.length_c   1.000
_cell.angle_alpha   90.00
_cell.angle_beta   90.00
_cell.angle_gamma   90.00
#
_symmetry.space_group_name_H-M   'P 1'
#
loop_
_entity.id
_entity.type
_entity.pdbx_description
1 polymer ?
#
loop_
_entity_poly.entity_id
_entity_poly.type
_entity_poly.pdbx_seq_one_letter_code
_entity_poly.pdbx_strand_id
1 'polypeptide(L)'
;TLEHRELATQEVKHFITKFAESAAIAQKAGYDGVEIHAVHEGYLLDQFSLSFFNQRTDEYGGSFENRYRFAVEIVKAIKSVCGERFPVSLRYSVKSNMKGYGQGILPEEDAIEVGRDLEEGLRAAKYLQDAGYDVLNVDAGTYDSWYWNHPANYFKPGMYQPYCKAVSEVVDIPVLMAGRMENPDLAAKAVQEGVADGISMGRPLLADPDVVNKIRSGKFEQVRPCLSCHQGCLGRMAEVGNISCAVNPACGREEEYKLTPCLIKKKVMIIGGGVAGMEAARVSALRGHEVHLFEATSYLGGNVIPGSQPPFKHDDKLLIKWFEGELQRQGVYVHLNAKVTQDMIQDCNADAVIFATGSKPMVPTWLSGADQSHVSVAEDILMNPELITGQSVCVIGGGLVGSELALWLAQKDKDVTLIEADNDIIGGPHGTCFANYQMLKELLVKHKVDVKLSTKLRTITETGIEIEDQDSNISSIDYPHVVL
;
A
#
# COMPACT_ATOMS: atom_id res chain seq x y z
N THR A 1 -14.02 -16.59 18.83
CA THR A 1 -14.57 -15.25 18.56
C THR A 1 -14.30 -14.38 19.76
N LEU A 2 -13.71 -13.20 19.54
CA LEU A 2 -13.52 -12.21 20.60
C LEU A 2 -14.84 -11.44 20.73
N GLU A 3 -15.42 -11.41 21.93
CA GLU A 3 -16.66 -10.68 22.19
C GLU A 3 -16.31 -9.36 22.88
N HIS A 4 -16.67 -8.25 22.25
CA HIS A 4 -16.47 -6.92 22.83
C HIS A 4 -17.61 -6.61 23.81
N ARG A 5 -17.26 -6.19 25.03
CA ARG A 5 -18.24 -5.77 26.03
C ARG A 5 -18.79 -4.38 25.71
N GLU A 6 -20.11 -4.22 25.79
CA GLU A 6 -20.75 -2.91 25.73
C GLU A 6 -20.28 -1.98 26.88
N LEU A 7 -19.91 -0.74 26.55
CA LEU A 7 -19.54 0.27 27.55
C LEU A 7 -20.76 0.77 28.34
N ALA A 8 -20.62 0.90 29.64
CA ALA A 8 -21.62 1.61 30.45
C ALA A 8 -21.58 3.12 30.13
N THR A 9 -22.73 3.80 30.24
CA THR A 9 -22.84 5.25 30.00
C THR A 9 -21.82 6.06 30.82
N GLN A 10 -21.50 5.62 32.05
CA GLN A 10 -20.48 6.27 32.89
C GLN A 10 -19.06 6.06 32.38
N GLU A 11 -18.78 4.93 31.71
CA GLU A 11 -17.47 4.69 31.08
C GLU A 11 -17.28 5.60 29.87
N VAL A 12 -18.34 5.87 29.09
CA VAL A 12 -18.30 6.86 28.00
C VAL A 12 -17.92 8.24 28.55
N LYS A 13 -18.57 8.69 29.63
CA LYS A 13 -18.26 9.96 30.32
C LYS A 13 -16.85 9.99 30.89
N HIS A 14 -16.37 8.85 31.40
CA HIS A 14 -14.99 8.71 31.83
C HIS A 14 -14.01 8.91 30.67
N PHE A 15 -14.24 8.26 29.52
CA PHE A 15 -13.40 8.46 28.33
C PHE A 15 -13.38 9.91 27.86
N ILE A 16 -14.52 10.60 27.82
CA ILE A 16 -14.58 12.04 27.49
C ILE A 16 -13.62 12.84 28.38
N THR A 17 -13.64 12.57 29.69
CA THR A 17 -12.72 13.21 30.66
C THR A 17 -11.27 12.89 30.33
N LYS A 18 -10.97 11.63 29.97
CA LYS A 18 -9.60 11.19 29.60
C LYS A 18 -9.10 11.80 28.30
N PHE A 19 -9.96 12.02 27.30
CA PHE A 19 -9.59 12.78 26.10
C PHE A 19 -9.19 14.23 26.46
N ALA A 20 -9.98 14.91 27.30
CA ALA A 20 -9.67 16.28 27.72
C ALA A 20 -8.37 16.36 28.55
N GLU A 21 -8.17 15.43 29.49
CA GLU A 21 -6.91 15.33 30.25
C GLU A 21 -5.71 15.12 29.32
N SER A 22 -5.84 14.25 28.31
CA SER A 22 -4.76 13.93 27.36
C SER A 22 -4.43 15.14 26.48
N ALA A 23 -5.43 15.88 26.01
CA ALA A 23 -5.22 17.11 25.26
C ALA A 23 -4.54 18.19 26.10
N ALA A 24 -4.90 18.33 27.37
CA ALA A 24 -4.24 19.26 28.28
C ALA A 24 -2.77 18.87 28.54
N ILE A 25 -2.46 17.57 28.59
CA ILE A 25 -1.07 17.08 28.66
C ILE A 25 -0.32 17.44 27.37
N ALA A 26 -0.90 17.19 26.20
CA ALA A 26 -0.28 17.54 24.91
C ALA A 26 0.01 19.05 24.81
N GLN A 27 -0.94 19.89 25.18
CA GLN A 27 -0.75 21.35 25.23
C GLN A 27 0.41 21.73 26.17
N LYS A 28 0.46 21.17 27.39
CA LYS A 28 1.55 21.43 28.34
C LYS A 28 2.91 20.92 27.86
N ALA A 29 2.93 19.87 27.05
CA ALA A 29 4.15 19.35 26.42
C ALA A 29 4.64 20.20 25.24
N GLY A 30 3.85 21.19 24.80
CA GLY A 30 4.22 22.13 23.75
C GLY A 30 3.71 21.77 22.35
N TYR A 31 2.77 20.82 22.23
CA TYR A 31 2.09 20.57 20.95
C TYR A 31 1.18 21.75 20.59
N ASP A 32 1.16 22.13 19.31
CA ASP A 32 0.35 23.24 18.81
C ASP A 32 -1.16 22.94 18.81
N GLY A 33 -1.56 21.67 18.82
CA GLY A 33 -2.93 21.20 18.77
C GLY A 33 -3.01 19.68 18.97
N VAL A 34 -4.21 19.12 18.82
CA VAL A 34 -4.44 17.66 18.87
C VAL A 34 -5.33 17.20 17.71
N GLU A 35 -5.09 15.96 17.24
CA GLU A 35 -6.00 15.27 16.32
C GLU A 35 -6.75 14.19 17.08
N ILE A 36 -8.08 14.19 16.97
CA ILE A 36 -8.92 13.13 17.55
C ILE A 36 -9.11 12.03 16.51
N HIS A 37 -8.60 10.86 16.85
CA HIS A 37 -8.79 9.64 16.08
C HIS A 37 -10.14 9.04 16.43
N ALA A 38 -11.20 9.42 15.70
CA ALA A 38 -12.57 9.16 16.12
C ALA A 38 -13.45 8.47 15.09
N VAL A 39 -13.99 9.26 14.14
CA VAL A 39 -15.10 8.89 13.25
C VAL A 39 -14.50 8.30 11.98
N HIS A 40 -13.64 7.31 12.16
CA HIS A 40 -12.82 6.73 11.11
C HIS A 40 -12.31 5.33 11.53
N GLU A 41 -12.01 4.50 10.53
CA GLU A 41 -11.38 3.18 10.65
C GLU A 41 -12.17 2.11 11.42
N GLY A 42 -13.40 2.37 11.86
CA GLY A 42 -14.12 1.43 12.72
C GLY A 42 -13.54 1.34 14.14
N TYR A 43 -12.78 2.35 14.59
CA TYR A 43 -12.38 2.49 16.00
C TYR A 43 -13.57 2.86 16.89
N LEU A 44 -13.32 2.99 18.20
CA LEU A 44 -14.35 3.20 19.21
C LEU A 44 -15.39 4.26 18.84
N LEU A 45 -14.97 5.47 18.46
CA LEU A 45 -15.92 6.55 18.17
C LEU A 45 -16.64 6.36 16.84
N ASP A 46 -16.00 5.71 15.87
CA ASP A 46 -16.63 5.32 14.60
C ASP A 46 -17.71 4.28 14.85
N GLN A 47 -17.44 3.26 15.68
CA GLN A 47 -18.43 2.26 16.11
C GLN A 47 -19.65 2.91 16.78
N PHE A 48 -19.45 3.93 17.62
CA PHE A 48 -20.57 4.69 18.19
C PHE A 48 -21.36 5.45 17.12
N SER A 49 -20.70 6.02 16.12
CA SER A 49 -21.38 6.79 15.08
C SER A 49 -22.15 5.94 14.06
N LEU A 50 -21.75 4.68 13.86
CA LEU A 50 -22.32 3.77 12.87
C LEU A 50 -23.51 2.98 13.44
N SER A 51 -24.69 3.14 12.84
CA SER A 51 -25.90 2.40 13.21
C SER A 51 -25.77 0.88 13.05
N PHE A 52 -24.82 0.41 12.24
CA PHE A 52 -24.50 -1.00 12.07
C PHE A 52 -23.95 -1.63 13.36
N PHE A 53 -23.06 -0.92 14.07
CA PHE A 53 -22.43 -1.40 15.31
C PHE A 53 -23.13 -0.90 16.57
N ASN A 54 -23.60 0.35 16.58
CA ASN A 54 -24.22 0.96 17.74
C ASN A 54 -25.73 0.67 17.81
N GLN A 55 -26.07 -0.38 18.55
CA GLN A 55 -27.45 -0.76 18.86
C GLN A 55 -27.93 -0.25 20.23
N ARG A 56 -27.25 0.75 20.82
CA ARG A 56 -27.59 1.26 22.15
C ARG A 56 -28.94 1.98 22.15
N THR A 57 -29.61 1.92 23.29
CA THR A 57 -30.90 2.59 23.55
C THR A 57 -30.80 3.76 24.53
N ASP A 58 -29.59 4.07 25.01
CA ASP A 58 -29.31 5.20 25.89
C ASP A 58 -29.00 6.50 25.11
N GLU A 59 -28.49 7.52 25.81
CA GLU A 59 -28.20 8.84 25.24
C GLU A 59 -27.08 8.84 24.17
N TYR A 60 -26.38 7.72 23.97
CA TYR A 60 -25.31 7.57 22.99
C TYR A 60 -25.69 6.64 21.81
N GLY A 61 -26.95 6.22 21.66
CA GLY A 61 -27.41 5.41 20.52
C GLY A 61 -28.77 5.81 19.94
N GLY A 62 -29.19 5.10 18.89
CA GLY A 62 -30.43 5.37 18.16
C GLY A 62 -30.30 6.52 17.17
N SER A 63 -30.68 7.74 17.57
CA SER A 63 -30.71 8.89 16.66
C SER A 63 -29.31 9.31 16.20
N PHE A 64 -29.27 10.03 15.07
CA PHE A 64 -28.04 10.64 14.56
C PHE A 64 -27.31 11.46 15.65
N GLU A 65 -28.01 12.37 16.34
CA GLU A 65 -27.43 13.24 17.35
C GLU A 65 -26.82 12.44 18.52
N ASN A 66 -27.45 11.34 18.92
CA ASN A 66 -26.97 10.48 19.99
C ASN A 66 -25.72 9.70 19.58
N ARG A 67 -25.69 9.15 18.35
CA ARG A 67 -24.54 8.40 17.83
C ARG A 67 -23.28 9.25 17.71
N TYR A 68 -23.42 10.53 17.35
CA TYR A 68 -22.29 11.49 17.30
C TYR A 68 -22.03 12.21 18.63
N ARG A 69 -22.88 12.05 19.65
CA ARG A 69 -22.78 12.75 20.95
C ARG A 69 -21.42 12.57 21.60
N PHE A 70 -20.86 11.35 21.56
CA PHE A 70 -19.58 11.05 22.17
C PHE A 70 -18.45 11.90 21.55
N ALA A 71 -18.36 11.97 20.21
CA ALA A 71 -17.37 12.79 19.52
C ALA A 71 -17.58 14.30 19.76
N VAL A 72 -18.83 14.75 19.87
CA VAL A 72 -19.19 16.15 20.18
C VAL A 72 -18.79 16.54 21.60
N GLU A 73 -19.05 15.68 22.58
CA GLU A 73 -18.70 15.95 23.99
C GLU A 73 -17.19 15.96 24.20
N ILE A 74 -16.43 15.14 23.46
CA ILE A 74 -14.96 15.14 23.48
C ILE A 74 -14.39 16.51 23.09
N VAL A 75 -14.77 17.05 21.92
CA VAL A 75 -14.21 18.35 21.47
C VAL A 75 -14.59 19.48 22.40
N LYS A 76 -15.84 19.51 22.90
CA LYS A 76 -16.28 20.50 23.89
C LYS A 76 -15.48 20.41 25.19
N ALA A 77 -15.23 19.20 25.69
CA ALA A 77 -14.42 19.00 26.87
C ALA A 77 -12.97 19.48 26.66
N ILE A 78 -12.36 19.16 25.52
CA ILE A 78 -11.02 19.64 25.16
C ILE A 78 -10.97 21.16 25.11
N LYS A 79 -11.90 21.81 24.39
CA LYS A 79 -11.98 23.28 24.28
C LYS A 79 -12.16 23.94 25.64
N SER A 80 -12.97 23.37 26.53
CA SER A 80 -13.17 23.90 27.89
C SER A 80 -11.90 23.88 28.75
N VAL A 81 -11.00 22.92 28.55
CA VAL A 81 -9.78 22.77 29.35
C VAL A 81 -8.58 23.46 28.72
N CYS A 82 -8.46 23.38 27.38
CA CYS A 82 -7.31 23.89 26.63
C CYS A 82 -7.54 25.30 26.06
N GLY A 83 -8.78 25.79 26.10
CA GLY A 83 -9.23 27.07 25.56
C GLY A 83 -9.68 26.98 24.10
N GLU A 84 -10.58 27.90 23.71
CA GLU A 84 -11.24 27.92 22.38
C GLU A 84 -10.25 27.97 21.20
N ARG A 85 -9.08 28.59 21.40
CA ARG A 85 -8.05 28.76 20.36
C ARG A 85 -7.11 27.56 20.21
N PHE A 86 -7.19 26.55 21.06
CA PHE A 86 -6.38 25.35 20.90
C PHE A 86 -6.95 24.50 19.76
N PRO A 87 -6.21 24.27 18.65
CA PRO A 87 -6.70 23.51 17.50
C PRO A 87 -6.99 22.05 17.84
N VAL A 88 -8.16 21.59 17.40
CA VAL A 88 -8.62 20.21 17.49
C VAL A 88 -9.04 19.75 16.09
N SER A 89 -8.22 18.95 15.43
CA SER A 89 -8.60 18.29 14.18
C SER A 89 -9.32 16.98 14.46
N LEU A 90 -10.11 16.53 13.49
CA LEU A 90 -10.79 15.24 13.51
C LEU A 90 -10.32 14.38 12.35
N ARG A 91 -9.87 13.15 12.63
CA ARG A 91 -9.73 12.13 11.60
C ARG A 91 -11.12 11.59 11.24
N TYR A 92 -11.51 11.72 9.98
CA TYR A 92 -12.92 11.63 9.57
C TYR A 92 -13.11 10.83 8.27
N SER A 93 -13.67 9.63 8.40
CA SER A 93 -14.15 8.82 7.28
C SER A 93 -15.53 9.32 6.85
N VAL A 94 -15.63 9.96 5.69
CA VAL A 94 -16.96 10.45 5.24
C VAL A 94 -17.90 9.32 4.84
N LYS A 95 -17.35 8.19 4.38
CA LYS A 95 -18.10 7.01 3.95
C LYS A 95 -17.38 5.74 4.42
N SER A 96 -18.14 4.75 4.89
CA SER A 96 -17.58 3.51 5.41
C SER A 96 -17.13 2.53 4.32
N ASN A 97 -17.73 2.58 3.13
CA ASN A 97 -17.46 1.67 2.02
C ASN A 97 -17.50 0.19 2.42
N MET A 98 -18.50 -0.21 3.21
CA MET A 98 -18.68 -1.59 3.67
C MET A 98 -20.08 -2.11 3.30
N LYS A 99 -20.15 -3.40 2.99
CA LYS A 99 -21.41 -4.13 2.70
C LYS A 99 -21.75 -5.21 3.73
N GLY A 100 -20.87 -5.39 4.72
CA GLY A 100 -21.05 -6.33 5.83
C GLY A 100 -19.78 -6.44 6.68
N TYR A 101 -19.81 -7.27 7.71
CA TYR A 101 -18.63 -7.56 8.53
C TYR A 101 -17.50 -8.14 7.68
N GLY A 102 -16.33 -7.51 7.74
CA GLY A 102 -15.13 -7.86 6.96
C GLY A 102 -15.33 -7.77 5.45
N GLN A 103 -16.33 -7.03 4.96
CA GLN A 103 -16.65 -6.92 3.54
C GLN A 103 -16.65 -5.46 3.07
N GLY A 104 -15.63 -5.11 2.29
CA GLY A 104 -15.54 -3.82 1.62
C GLY A 104 -16.37 -3.74 0.34
N ILE A 105 -16.65 -2.51 -0.09
CA ILE A 105 -17.21 -2.19 -1.40
C ILE A 105 -16.06 -1.80 -2.31
N LEU A 106 -15.74 -2.58 -3.34
CA LEU A 106 -14.67 -2.22 -4.28
C LEU A 106 -15.00 -0.90 -4.99
N PRO A 107 -13.98 -0.17 -5.49
CA PRO A 107 -14.23 0.95 -6.39
C PRO A 107 -15.11 0.53 -7.56
N GLU A 108 -16.13 1.34 -7.85
CA GLU A 108 -17.09 1.12 -8.94
C GLU A 108 -17.96 -0.16 -8.77
N GLU A 109 -17.95 -0.78 -7.59
CA GLU A 109 -18.91 -1.85 -7.25
C GLU A 109 -20.28 -1.25 -6.91
N ASP A 110 -21.34 -1.83 -7.49
CA ASP A 110 -22.72 -1.52 -7.13
C ASP A 110 -23.15 -2.38 -5.94
N ALA A 111 -23.00 -1.84 -4.74
CA ALA A 111 -23.35 -2.49 -3.49
C ALA A 111 -24.03 -1.51 -2.53
N ILE A 112 -24.91 -2.04 -1.69
CA ILE A 112 -25.59 -1.27 -0.64
C ILE A 112 -24.60 -1.03 0.50
N GLU A 113 -24.35 0.25 0.80
CA GLU A 113 -23.61 0.66 1.99
C GLU A 113 -24.41 0.29 3.25
N VAL A 114 -23.78 -0.46 4.16
CA VAL A 114 -24.38 -0.81 5.46
C VAL A 114 -23.80 0.01 6.62
N GLY A 115 -22.65 0.66 6.40
CA GLY A 115 -22.04 1.58 7.37
C GLY A 115 -22.60 2.99 7.23
N ARG A 116 -21.71 3.98 7.21
CA ARG A 116 -22.04 5.39 6.92
C ARG A 116 -22.03 5.62 5.42
N ASP A 117 -23.18 6.03 4.88
CA ASP A 117 -23.27 6.51 3.50
C ASP A 117 -22.80 7.96 3.37
N LEU A 118 -22.69 8.44 2.13
CA LEU A 118 -22.20 9.79 1.87
C LEU A 118 -23.16 10.88 2.40
N GLU A 119 -24.47 10.64 2.40
CA GLU A 119 -25.46 11.62 2.88
C GLU A 119 -25.32 11.83 4.39
N GLU A 120 -25.30 10.74 5.16
CA GLU A 120 -25.05 10.80 6.60
C GLU A 120 -23.66 11.39 6.88
N GLY A 121 -22.66 11.04 6.07
CA GLY A 121 -21.32 11.61 6.13
C GLY A 121 -21.33 13.14 6.04
N LEU A 122 -21.86 13.71 4.97
CA LEU A 122 -21.88 15.15 4.80
C LEU A 122 -22.66 15.87 5.92
N ARG A 123 -23.76 15.27 6.40
CA ARG A 123 -24.47 15.77 7.58
C ARG A 123 -23.61 15.73 8.84
N ALA A 124 -22.85 14.66 9.06
CA ALA A 124 -21.93 14.50 10.19
C ALA A 124 -20.78 15.49 10.14
N ALA A 125 -20.19 15.74 8.96
CA ALA A 125 -19.11 16.71 8.78
C ALA A 125 -19.55 18.10 9.29
N LYS A 126 -20.73 18.58 8.87
CA LYS A 126 -21.28 19.86 9.35
C LYS A 126 -21.58 19.84 10.85
N TYR A 127 -22.20 18.76 11.35
CA TYR A 127 -22.54 18.63 12.76
C TYR A 127 -21.31 18.64 13.68
N LEU A 128 -20.21 18.02 13.23
CA LEU A 128 -18.94 17.98 13.96
C LEU A 128 -18.19 19.31 13.89
N GLN A 129 -18.20 20.01 12.73
CA GLN A 129 -17.75 21.40 12.67
C GLN A 129 -18.46 22.26 13.72
N ASP A 130 -19.80 22.24 13.71
CA ASP A 130 -20.61 23.11 14.58
C ASP A 130 -20.42 22.78 16.08
N ALA A 131 -19.89 21.59 16.40
CA ALA A 131 -19.51 21.21 17.75
C ALA A 131 -18.18 21.82 18.24
N GLY A 132 -17.32 22.29 17.32
CA GLY A 132 -16.07 22.98 17.64
C GLY A 132 -14.80 22.30 17.13
N TYR A 133 -14.88 21.33 16.22
CA TYR A 133 -13.69 20.83 15.51
C TYR A 133 -13.18 21.90 14.53
N ASP A 134 -11.87 22.11 14.48
CA ASP A 134 -11.27 23.20 13.69
C ASP A 134 -10.80 22.75 12.31
N VAL A 135 -10.62 21.44 12.08
CA VAL A 135 -10.13 20.86 10.81
C VAL A 135 -10.71 19.45 10.65
N LEU A 136 -11.14 19.08 9.44
CA LEU A 136 -11.48 17.70 9.09
C LEU A 136 -10.37 17.07 8.25
N ASN A 137 -9.74 16.03 8.76
CA ASN A 137 -8.76 15.23 8.04
C ASN A 137 -9.47 14.02 7.42
N VAL A 138 -9.82 14.17 6.14
CA VAL A 138 -10.78 13.32 5.44
C VAL A 138 -10.11 12.11 4.81
N ASP A 139 -10.73 10.96 5.08
CA ASP A 139 -10.53 9.72 4.36
C ASP A 139 -11.87 8.96 4.20
N ALA A 140 -11.80 7.67 3.88
CA ALA A 140 -12.94 6.79 3.79
C ALA A 140 -12.52 5.37 4.19
N GLY A 141 -13.49 4.56 4.59
CA GLY A 141 -13.25 3.17 4.99
C GLY A 141 -13.32 2.91 6.50
N THR A 142 -13.34 1.63 6.83
CA THR A 142 -13.29 1.04 8.18
C THR A 142 -12.40 -0.21 8.16
N TYR A 143 -12.10 -0.82 9.31
CA TYR A 143 -11.51 -2.16 9.35
C TYR A 143 -12.43 -3.30 8.88
N ASP A 144 -13.65 -3.01 8.43
CA ASP A 144 -14.46 -3.96 7.66
C ASP A 144 -14.28 -3.75 6.14
N SER A 145 -13.64 -2.64 5.74
CA SER A 145 -13.29 -2.25 4.38
C SER A 145 -11.82 -1.81 4.29
N TRP A 146 -10.90 -2.64 4.82
CA TRP A 146 -9.48 -2.33 5.09
C TRP A 146 -8.73 -1.57 4.01
N TYR A 147 -8.99 -1.90 2.74
CA TYR A 147 -8.28 -1.30 1.63
C TYR A 147 -8.71 0.15 1.35
N TRP A 148 -9.85 0.60 1.89
CA TRP A 148 -10.24 2.00 1.79
C TRP A 148 -9.42 2.85 2.73
N ASN A 149 -9.36 2.56 4.03
CA ASN A 149 -8.61 3.39 4.99
C ASN A 149 -7.08 3.21 4.85
N HIS A 150 -6.65 2.08 4.28
CA HIS A 150 -5.26 1.83 3.89
C HIS A 150 -5.16 1.52 2.38
N PRO A 151 -5.23 2.53 1.49
CA PRO A 151 -5.25 2.34 0.04
C PRO A 151 -4.07 1.51 -0.48
N ALA A 152 -4.36 0.29 -0.95
CA ALA A 152 -3.41 -0.56 -1.64
C ALA A 152 -2.98 0.04 -2.99
N ASN A 153 -1.92 -0.51 -3.58
CA ASN A 153 -1.40 -0.13 -4.90
C ASN A 153 -2.43 -0.27 -6.04
N TYR A 154 -3.49 -1.09 -5.87
CA TYR A 154 -4.57 -1.27 -6.85
C TYR A 154 -5.50 -0.06 -6.99
N PHE A 155 -5.54 0.84 -6.01
CA PHE A 155 -6.32 2.07 -6.11
C PHE A 155 -5.69 3.08 -7.08
N LYS A 156 -6.54 3.81 -7.81
CA LYS A 156 -6.11 5.00 -8.56
C LYS A 156 -5.59 6.07 -7.56
N PRO A 157 -4.49 6.77 -7.86
CA PRO A 157 -4.04 7.91 -7.06
C PRO A 157 -5.15 8.98 -6.91
N GLY A 158 -5.22 9.62 -5.75
CA GLY A 158 -6.21 10.66 -5.46
C GLY A 158 -7.66 10.18 -5.31
N MET A 159 -7.86 8.91 -4.95
CA MET A 159 -9.21 8.30 -4.92
C MET A 159 -10.20 8.92 -3.92
N TYR A 160 -9.77 9.80 -3.00
CA TYR A 160 -10.67 10.47 -2.05
C TYR A 160 -11.08 11.85 -2.56
N GLN A 161 -10.59 12.32 -3.71
CA GLN A 161 -10.93 13.65 -4.22
C GLN A 161 -12.45 13.88 -4.31
N PRO A 162 -13.29 12.94 -4.79
CA PRO A 162 -14.74 13.15 -4.80
C PRO A 162 -15.32 13.33 -3.39
N TYR A 163 -14.80 12.58 -2.41
CA TYR A 163 -15.23 12.64 -1.02
C TYR A 163 -14.80 13.94 -0.34
N CYS A 164 -13.53 14.33 -0.50
CA CYS A 164 -13.00 15.56 0.08
C CYS A 164 -13.67 16.78 -0.54
N LYS A 165 -13.93 16.76 -1.85
CA LYS A 165 -14.67 17.83 -2.52
C LYS A 165 -16.06 17.98 -1.94
N ALA A 166 -16.81 16.88 -1.81
CA ALA A 166 -18.16 16.92 -1.24
C ALA A 166 -18.16 17.43 0.22
N VAL A 167 -17.18 17.03 1.04
CA VAL A 167 -17.02 17.55 2.40
C VAL A 167 -16.72 19.05 2.38
N SER A 168 -15.79 19.51 1.54
CA SER A 168 -15.41 20.92 1.43
C SER A 168 -16.55 21.85 1.02
N GLU A 169 -17.58 21.32 0.35
CA GLU A 169 -18.76 22.09 -0.08
C GLU A 169 -19.79 22.30 1.04
N VAL A 170 -19.72 21.53 2.13
CA VAL A 170 -20.69 21.59 3.25
C VAL A 170 -20.11 22.16 4.55
N VAL A 171 -18.79 22.34 4.63
CA VAL A 171 -18.08 22.88 5.80
C VAL A 171 -17.37 24.20 5.48
N ASP A 172 -17.14 25.01 6.52
CA ASP A 172 -16.43 26.30 6.49
C ASP A 172 -15.01 26.19 7.09
N ILE A 173 -14.70 25.07 7.76
CA ILE A 173 -13.38 24.78 8.33
C ILE A 173 -12.47 24.08 7.32
N PRO A 174 -11.13 24.18 7.47
CA PRO A 174 -10.20 23.50 6.57
C PRO A 174 -10.43 21.99 6.46
N VAL A 175 -10.32 21.48 5.23
CA VAL A 175 -10.36 20.05 4.90
C VAL A 175 -8.97 19.59 4.46
N LEU A 176 -8.41 18.61 5.15
CA LEU A 176 -7.19 17.92 4.74
C LEU A 176 -7.55 16.61 4.02
N MET A 177 -6.80 16.26 2.98
CA MET A 177 -7.07 15.06 2.18
C MET A 177 -5.91 14.08 2.22
N ALA A 178 -6.21 12.83 2.57
CA ALA A 178 -5.31 11.68 2.38
C ALA A 178 -5.54 11.02 1.01
N GLY A 179 -5.24 9.72 0.86
CA GLY A 179 -5.75 8.96 -0.29
C GLY A 179 -4.86 8.93 -1.54
N ARG A 180 -3.60 8.54 -1.35
CA ARG A 180 -2.61 8.38 -2.44
C ARG A 180 -2.27 9.67 -3.19
N MET A 181 -1.86 10.69 -2.43
CA MET A 181 -1.49 12.02 -2.95
C MET A 181 0.03 12.21 -3.02
N GLU A 182 0.79 11.12 -3.23
CA GLU A 182 2.25 11.14 -3.37
C GLU A 182 2.75 11.90 -4.61
N ASN A 183 1.93 12.02 -5.66
CA ASN A 183 2.26 12.81 -6.84
C ASN A 183 2.12 14.32 -6.53
N PRO A 184 3.20 15.12 -6.59
CA PRO A 184 3.15 16.54 -6.24
C PRO A 184 2.24 17.37 -7.14
N ASP A 185 2.14 17.05 -8.43
CA ASP A 185 1.26 17.77 -9.37
C ASP A 185 -0.21 17.49 -9.06
N LEU A 186 -0.55 16.23 -8.76
CA LEU A 186 -1.90 15.85 -8.32
C LEU A 186 -2.27 16.52 -7.00
N ALA A 187 -1.33 16.54 -6.04
CA ALA A 187 -1.48 17.22 -4.75
C ALA A 187 -1.70 18.73 -4.91
N ALA A 188 -0.85 19.40 -5.68
CA ALA A 188 -0.96 20.83 -5.94
C ALA A 188 -2.26 21.18 -6.65
N LYS A 189 -2.63 20.41 -7.68
CA LYS A 189 -3.88 20.61 -8.42
C LYS A 189 -5.11 20.50 -7.52
N ALA A 190 -5.16 19.48 -6.65
CA ALA A 190 -6.28 19.30 -5.74
C ALA A 190 -6.46 20.50 -4.78
N VAL A 191 -5.36 21.08 -4.29
CA VAL A 191 -5.42 22.30 -3.45
C VAL A 191 -5.85 23.51 -4.28
N GLN A 192 -5.29 23.70 -5.47
CA GLN A 192 -5.62 24.82 -6.36
C GLN A 192 -7.09 24.83 -6.80
N GLU A 193 -7.68 23.64 -6.99
CA GLU A 193 -9.09 23.47 -7.40
C GLU A 193 -10.07 23.48 -6.21
N GLY A 194 -9.57 23.70 -4.99
CA GLY A 194 -10.40 23.71 -3.78
C GLY A 194 -11.07 22.36 -3.51
N VAL A 195 -10.38 21.25 -3.78
CA VAL A 195 -10.80 19.90 -3.37
C VAL A 195 -10.46 19.66 -1.90
N ALA A 196 -9.36 20.26 -1.43
CA ALA A 196 -8.91 20.24 -0.04
C ALA A 196 -8.01 21.46 0.22
N ASP A 197 -7.90 21.92 1.46
CA ASP A 197 -7.02 23.01 1.89
C ASP A 197 -5.59 22.54 2.14
N GLY A 198 -5.40 21.23 2.34
CA GLY A 198 -4.08 20.63 2.53
C GLY A 198 -4.07 19.13 2.26
N ILE A 199 -2.86 18.59 2.10
CA ILE A 199 -2.65 17.17 1.82
C ILE A 199 -2.05 16.49 3.05
N SER A 200 -2.74 15.46 3.54
CA SER A 200 -2.26 14.61 4.63
C SER A 200 -1.41 13.47 4.06
N MET A 201 -0.09 13.51 4.30
CA MET A 201 0.84 12.46 3.89
C MET A 201 1.20 11.55 5.07
N GLY A 202 0.91 10.25 4.97
CA GLY A 202 1.41 9.23 5.90
C GLY A 202 2.61 8.48 5.31
N ARG A 203 2.32 7.42 4.55
CA ARG A 203 3.33 6.55 3.93
C ARG A 203 4.39 7.27 3.06
N PRO A 204 4.08 8.36 2.33
CA PRO A 204 5.11 9.13 1.62
C PRO A 204 6.21 9.66 2.53
N LEU A 205 5.90 10.09 3.75
CA LEU A 205 6.90 10.56 4.73
C LEU A 205 7.78 9.42 5.28
N LEU A 206 7.26 8.18 5.30
CA LEU A 206 8.05 7.00 5.66
C LEU A 206 9.06 6.65 4.55
N ALA A 207 8.66 6.80 3.29
CA ALA A 207 9.53 6.57 2.13
C ALA A 207 10.58 7.69 2.00
N ASP A 208 10.18 8.94 2.21
CA ASP A 208 11.03 10.11 2.07
C ASP A 208 10.69 11.17 3.13
N PRO A 209 11.45 11.23 4.24
CA PRO A 209 11.18 12.21 5.30
C PRO A 209 11.42 13.67 4.85
N ASP A 210 12.09 13.89 3.72
CA ASP A 210 12.41 15.22 3.19
C ASP A 210 11.50 15.63 2.01
N VAL A 211 10.45 14.85 1.71
CA VAL A 211 9.55 15.06 0.57
C VAL A 211 9.04 16.50 0.46
N VAL A 212 8.62 17.11 1.57
CA VAL A 212 8.09 18.48 1.59
C VAL A 212 9.16 19.50 1.21
N ASN A 213 10.39 19.36 1.71
CA ASN A 213 11.49 20.27 1.39
C ASN A 213 11.97 20.10 -0.06
N LYS A 214 11.98 18.88 -0.57
CA LYS A 214 12.30 18.58 -1.97
C LYS A 214 11.29 19.21 -2.91
N ILE A 215 10.00 19.02 -2.65
CA ILE A 215 8.91 19.67 -3.40
C ILE A 215 9.06 21.20 -3.35
N ARG A 216 9.23 21.77 -2.15
CA ARG A 216 9.39 23.22 -1.95
C ARG A 216 10.58 23.82 -2.70
N SER A 217 11.65 23.03 -2.90
CA SER A 217 12.86 23.45 -3.61
C SER A 217 12.88 23.07 -5.09
N GLY A 218 11.76 22.58 -5.64
CA GLY A 218 11.65 22.19 -7.05
C GLY A 218 12.38 20.90 -7.42
N LYS A 219 12.78 20.09 -6.43
CA LYS A 219 13.54 18.84 -6.59
C LYS A 219 12.61 17.63 -6.70
N PHE A 220 11.59 17.70 -7.54
CA PHE A 220 10.54 16.67 -7.66
C PHE A 220 11.12 15.28 -7.99
N GLU A 221 12.10 15.21 -8.89
CA GLU A 221 12.77 13.96 -9.30
C GLU A 221 13.62 13.31 -8.18
N GLN A 222 13.80 13.99 -7.03
CA GLN A 222 14.53 13.47 -5.87
C GLN A 222 13.59 12.90 -4.80
N VAL A 223 12.28 13.06 -4.97
CA VAL A 223 11.27 12.48 -4.08
C VAL A 223 11.25 10.98 -4.28
N ARG A 224 11.56 10.23 -3.21
CA ARG A 224 11.50 8.77 -3.24
C ARG A 224 10.03 8.33 -3.18
N PRO A 225 9.54 7.56 -4.17
CA PRO A 225 8.12 7.21 -4.23
C PRO A 225 7.74 6.20 -3.13
N CYS A 226 6.52 6.34 -2.60
CA CYS A 226 5.89 5.29 -1.82
C CYS A 226 5.24 4.28 -2.77
N LEU A 227 5.53 2.99 -2.60
CA LEU A 227 5.00 1.94 -3.49
C LEU A 227 3.58 1.49 -3.14
N SER A 228 2.98 2.03 -2.07
CA SER A 228 1.71 1.53 -1.50
C SER A 228 1.69 0.00 -1.26
N CYS A 229 2.86 -0.59 -1.04
CA CYS A 229 3.04 -2.04 -0.89
C CYS A 229 2.65 -2.55 0.50
N HIS A 230 2.60 -1.66 1.48
CA HIS A 230 2.39 -1.93 2.90
C HIS A 230 3.37 -2.91 3.59
N GLN A 231 4.29 -3.52 2.86
CA GLN A 231 5.24 -4.52 3.36
C GLN A 231 6.07 -4.00 4.54
N GLY A 232 6.83 -2.92 4.33
CA GLY A 232 7.72 -2.38 5.36
C GLY A 232 7.01 -1.62 6.47
N CYS A 233 5.79 -1.11 6.22
CA CYS A 233 5.05 -0.31 7.18
C CYS A 233 4.00 -1.15 7.94
N LEU A 234 2.75 -1.21 7.47
CA LEU A 234 1.67 -1.90 8.17
C LEU A 234 1.90 -3.42 8.28
N GLY A 235 2.42 -4.07 7.24
CA GLY A 235 2.74 -5.50 7.25
C GLY A 235 3.75 -5.84 8.33
N ARG A 236 4.89 -5.16 8.34
CA ARG A 236 5.93 -5.32 9.36
C ARG A 236 5.43 -4.97 10.77
N MET A 237 4.64 -3.91 10.91
CA MET A 237 4.07 -3.51 12.20
C MET A 237 3.18 -4.63 12.77
N ALA A 238 2.36 -5.27 11.93
CA ALA A 238 1.53 -6.39 12.34
C ALA A 238 2.34 -7.66 12.67
N GLU A 239 3.43 -7.92 11.94
CA GLU A 239 4.24 -9.12 12.11
C GLU A 239 5.18 -9.06 13.32
N VAL A 240 5.90 -7.94 13.50
CA VAL A 240 7.00 -7.83 14.48
C VAL A 240 6.90 -6.60 15.39
N GLY A 241 5.83 -5.80 15.29
CA GLY A 241 5.57 -4.68 16.20
C GLY A 241 6.42 -3.42 15.97
N ASN A 242 7.19 -3.33 14.88
CA ASN A 242 7.94 -2.13 14.52
C ASN A 242 7.72 -1.69 13.07
N ILE A 243 7.86 -0.39 12.82
CA ILE A 243 7.70 0.19 11.49
C ILE A 243 9.03 0.26 10.73
N SER A 244 8.96 0.22 9.41
CA SER A 244 10.04 0.47 8.46
C SER A 244 9.42 0.96 7.14
N CYS A 245 10.21 1.02 6.08
CA CYS A 245 9.70 1.16 4.71
C CYS A 245 10.49 0.25 3.78
N ALA A 246 9.82 -0.32 2.76
CA ALA A 246 10.46 -1.18 1.77
C ALA A 246 11.53 -0.44 0.94
N VAL A 247 11.36 0.87 0.75
CA VAL A 247 12.29 1.70 -0.04
C VAL A 247 13.12 2.65 0.84
N ASN A 248 12.87 2.68 2.15
CA ASN A 248 13.64 3.46 3.12
C ASN A 248 14.03 2.60 4.32
N PRO A 249 15.15 1.88 4.26
CA PRO A 249 15.59 1.00 5.35
C PRO A 249 15.86 1.72 6.68
N ALA A 250 16.10 3.02 6.66
CA ALA A 250 16.35 3.84 7.85
C ALA A 250 15.06 4.30 8.57
N CYS A 251 13.89 4.13 7.96
CA CYS A 251 12.60 4.53 8.54
C CYS A 251 12.38 3.86 9.90
N GLY A 252 12.18 4.67 10.96
CA GLY A 252 12.02 4.20 12.33
C GLY A 252 13.31 3.71 13.01
N ARG A 253 14.46 3.86 12.34
CA ARG A 253 15.81 3.47 12.81
C ARG A 253 16.86 4.50 12.37
N GLU A 254 16.48 5.77 12.37
CA GLU A 254 17.23 6.86 11.73
C GLU A 254 18.62 7.03 12.34
N GLU A 255 18.75 6.88 13.67
CA GLU A 255 20.03 6.99 14.37
C GLU A 255 20.94 5.78 14.10
N GLU A 256 20.38 4.56 14.08
CA GLU A 256 21.15 3.33 13.83
C GLU A 256 21.64 3.26 12.37
N TYR A 257 20.83 3.71 11.42
CA TYR A 257 21.13 3.71 9.99
C TYR A 257 21.78 5.01 9.51
N LYS A 258 22.19 5.90 10.42
CA LYS A 258 22.80 7.18 10.09
C LYS A 258 24.08 6.98 9.27
N LEU A 259 24.07 7.51 8.05
CA LEU A 259 25.24 7.45 7.17
C LEU A 259 26.30 8.46 7.61
N THR A 260 27.53 7.99 7.74
CA THR A 260 28.71 8.81 8.01
C THR A 260 29.70 8.73 6.85
N PRO A 261 30.44 9.83 6.56
CA PRO A 261 31.49 9.82 5.55
C PRO A 261 32.51 8.69 5.78
N CYS A 262 33.04 8.13 4.69
CA CYS A 262 34.08 7.13 4.77
C CYS A 262 35.38 7.76 5.28
N LEU A 263 36.08 7.06 6.19
CA LEU A 263 37.41 7.47 6.65
C LEU A 263 38.48 7.21 5.59
N ILE A 264 38.32 6.11 4.84
CA ILE A 264 39.21 5.71 3.76
C ILE A 264 38.34 5.48 2.52
N LYS A 265 38.56 6.30 1.49
CA LYS A 265 37.91 6.10 0.19
C LYS A 265 38.34 4.76 -0.38
N LYS A 266 37.39 4.02 -0.93
CA LYS A 266 37.57 2.71 -1.57
C LYS A 266 36.98 2.74 -2.97
N LYS A 267 37.52 1.95 -3.88
CA LYS A 267 36.91 1.57 -5.14
C LYS A 267 36.00 0.36 -4.92
N VAL A 268 34.71 0.52 -5.14
CA VAL A 268 33.69 -0.50 -4.90
C VAL A 268 33.09 -0.93 -6.24
N MET A 269 33.17 -2.22 -6.53
CA MET A 269 32.53 -2.85 -7.68
C MET A 269 31.22 -3.50 -7.26
N ILE A 270 30.13 -3.18 -7.94
CA ILE A 270 28.79 -3.72 -7.66
C ILE A 270 28.30 -4.44 -8.91
N ILE A 271 27.91 -5.71 -8.76
CA ILE A 271 27.51 -6.59 -9.86
C ILE A 271 26.01 -6.82 -9.79
N GLY A 272 25.27 -6.20 -10.70
CA GLY A 272 23.80 -6.24 -10.80
C GLY A 272 23.18 -4.88 -10.55
N GLY A 273 22.38 -4.40 -11.51
CA GLY A 273 21.65 -3.14 -11.52
C GLY A 273 20.22 -3.23 -10.99
N GLY A 274 19.87 -4.29 -10.25
CA GLY A 274 18.60 -4.39 -9.52
C GLY A 274 18.58 -3.50 -8.26
N VAL A 275 17.43 -3.43 -7.57
CA VAL A 275 17.25 -2.56 -6.38
C VAL A 275 18.31 -2.74 -5.29
N ALA A 276 18.77 -3.97 -5.05
CA ALA A 276 19.83 -4.24 -4.08
C ALA A 276 21.16 -3.59 -4.49
N GLY A 277 21.54 -3.71 -5.76
CA GLY A 277 22.77 -3.11 -6.30
C GLY A 277 22.68 -1.60 -6.38
N MET A 278 21.54 -1.05 -6.81
CA MET A 278 21.32 0.39 -6.88
C MET A 278 21.35 1.04 -5.48
N GLU A 279 20.74 0.42 -4.47
CA GLU A 279 20.80 0.95 -3.10
C GLU A 279 22.20 0.84 -2.51
N ALA A 280 22.89 -0.28 -2.72
CA ALA A 280 24.30 -0.43 -2.30
C ALA A 280 25.21 0.61 -2.96
N ALA A 281 24.98 0.90 -4.25
CA ALA A 281 25.72 1.91 -4.99
C ALA A 281 25.45 3.32 -4.47
N ARG A 282 24.17 3.67 -4.29
CA ARG A 282 23.73 4.96 -3.75
C ARG A 282 24.34 5.23 -2.38
N VAL A 283 24.24 4.27 -1.46
CA VAL A 283 24.77 4.42 -0.09
C VAL A 283 26.29 4.48 -0.09
N SER A 284 26.97 3.66 -0.89
CA SER A 284 28.44 3.69 -0.98
C SER A 284 28.94 5.04 -1.52
N ALA A 285 28.29 5.58 -2.55
CA ALA A 285 28.64 6.86 -3.14
C ALA A 285 28.35 8.02 -2.18
N LEU A 286 27.20 8.02 -1.49
CA LEU A 286 26.86 9.01 -0.46
C LEU A 286 27.88 9.08 0.67
N ARG A 287 28.50 7.95 1.01
CA ARG A 287 29.57 7.90 2.01
C ARG A 287 30.93 8.38 1.47
N GLY A 288 31.08 8.55 0.15
CA GLY A 288 32.29 9.09 -0.49
C GLY A 288 33.17 8.07 -1.22
N HIS A 289 32.71 6.83 -1.41
CA HIS A 289 33.44 5.81 -2.17
C HIS A 289 33.41 6.09 -3.68
N GLU A 290 34.41 5.56 -4.41
CA GLU A 290 34.34 5.47 -5.88
C GLU A 290 33.57 4.21 -6.24
N VAL A 291 32.44 4.36 -6.93
CA VAL A 291 31.50 3.24 -7.13
C VAL A 291 31.34 2.96 -8.62
N HIS A 292 31.55 1.71 -9.00
CA HIS A 292 31.29 1.17 -10.32
C HIS A 292 30.18 0.13 -10.23
N LEU A 293 29.02 0.41 -10.82
CA LEU A 293 27.90 -0.53 -10.91
C LEU A 293 27.84 -1.11 -12.32
N PHE A 294 27.84 -2.43 -12.42
CA PHE A 294 27.79 -3.17 -13.67
C PHE A 294 26.45 -3.90 -13.80
N GLU A 295 25.78 -3.71 -14.92
CA GLU A 295 24.50 -4.36 -15.25
C GLU A 295 24.62 -5.07 -16.59
N ALA A 296 24.16 -6.32 -16.64
CA ALA A 296 24.29 -7.17 -17.82
C ALA A 296 23.39 -6.72 -18.98
N THR A 297 22.25 -6.10 -18.67
CA THR A 297 21.26 -5.60 -19.62
C THR A 297 21.50 -4.11 -19.96
N SER A 298 20.66 -3.57 -20.86
CA SER A 298 20.74 -2.17 -21.30
C SER A 298 20.01 -1.18 -20.39
N TYR A 299 19.51 -1.62 -19.24
CA TYR A 299 18.69 -0.82 -18.32
C TYR A 299 18.88 -1.25 -16.87
N LEU A 300 18.63 -0.33 -15.93
CA LEU A 300 18.62 -0.64 -14.49
C LEU A 300 17.22 -1.07 -14.03
N GLY A 301 17.15 -1.81 -12.92
CA GLY A 301 15.89 -2.16 -12.25
C GLY A 301 15.77 -3.64 -11.87
N GLY A 302 16.42 -4.54 -12.60
CA GLY A 302 16.34 -5.99 -12.35
C GLY A 302 14.88 -6.49 -12.31
N ASN A 303 14.55 -7.35 -11.35
CA ASN A 303 13.21 -7.96 -11.23
C ASN A 303 12.06 -6.96 -10.99
N VAL A 304 12.36 -5.70 -10.65
CA VAL A 304 11.31 -4.67 -10.54
C VAL A 304 10.76 -4.31 -11.91
N ILE A 305 11.54 -4.47 -12.99
CA ILE A 305 11.09 -4.16 -14.34
C ILE A 305 9.87 -5.00 -14.74
N PRO A 306 9.92 -6.35 -14.76
CA PRO A 306 8.74 -7.17 -15.04
C PRO A 306 7.64 -6.96 -13.98
N GLY A 307 7.99 -6.86 -12.69
CA GLY A 307 7.02 -6.63 -11.61
C GLY A 307 6.25 -5.31 -11.72
N SER A 308 6.80 -4.32 -12.42
CA SER A 308 6.21 -2.99 -12.61
C SER A 308 5.34 -2.85 -13.86
N GLN A 309 5.22 -3.92 -14.66
CA GLN A 309 4.47 -3.87 -15.92
C GLN A 309 2.97 -3.63 -15.74
N PRO A 310 2.29 -4.27 -14.78
CA PRO A 310 0.88 -3.97 -14.50
C PRO A 310 0.69 -2.48 -14.14
N PRO A 311 -0.37 -1.82 -14.65
CA PRO A 311 -0.56 -0.38 -14.47
C PRO A 311 -0.73 0.03 -12.99
N PHE A 312 -1.23 -0.88 -12.16
CA PHE A 312 -1.35 -0.68 -10.71
C PHE A 312 0.00 -0.77 -9.95
N LYS A 313 1.13 -1.00 -10.66
CA LYS A 313 2.51 -1.00 -10.13
C LYS A 313 3.34 0.17 -10.66
N HIS A 314 2.70 1.25 -11.12
CA HIS A 314 3.40 2.40 -11.71
C HIS A 314 4.43 3.03 -10.76
N ASP A 315 4.23 2.98 -9.44
CA ASP A 315 5.19 3.48 -8.44
C ASP A 315 6.54 2.75 -8.49
N ASP A 316 6.54 1.46 -8.88
CA ASP A 316 7.75 0.67 -9.03
C ASP A 316 8.60 1.17 -10.21
N LYS A 317 7.96 1.63 -11.30
CA LYS A 317 8.64 2.30 -12.42
C LYS A 317 9.24 3.63 -11.99
N LEU A 318 8.53 4.38 -11.14
CA LEU A 318 9.02 5.63 -10.57
C LEU A 318 10.22 5.39 -9.65
N LEU A 319 10.24 4.27 -8.92
CA LEU A 319 11.38 3.90 -8.07
C LEU A 319 12.65 3.66 -8.88
N ILE A 320 12.55 2.94 -10.01
CA ILE A 320 13.69 2.72 -10.91
C ILE A 320 14.25 4.07 -11.40
N LYS A 321 13.38 4.96 -11.90
CA LYS A 321 13.77 6.31 -12.33
C LYS A 321 14.41 7.13 -11.21
N TRP A 322 13.87 7.03 -9.99
CA TRP A 322 14.43 7.69 -8.83
C TRP A 322 15.85 7.19 -8.54
N PHE A 323 16.08 5.87 -8.58
CA PHE A 323 17.42 5.30 -8.42
C PHE A 323 18.38 5.76 -9.52
N GLU A 324 17.96 5.71 -10.80
CA GLU A 324 18.78 6.20 -11.93
C GLU A 324 19.26 7.64 -11.70
N GLY A 325 18.33 8.53 -11.33
CA GLY A 325 18.64 9.92 -11.02
C GLY A 325 19.56 10.08 -9.81
N GLU A 326 19.35 9.30 -8.74
CA GLU A 326 20.22 9.32 -7.56
C GLU A 326 21.64 8.86 -7.90
N LEU A 327 21.79 7.76 -8.62
CA LEU A 327 23.12 7.25 -9.02
C LEU A 327 23.87 8.28 -9.88
N GLN A 328 23.18 8.94 -10.81
CA GLN A 328 23.75 10.01 -11.61
C GLN A 328 24.19 11.20 -10.74
N ARG A 329 23.33 11.68 -9.84
CA ARG A 329 23.64 12.81 -8.94
C ARG A 329 24.79 12.52 -7.99
N GLN A 330 24.96 11.27 -7.56
CA GLN A 330 26.06 10.84 -6.70
C GLN A 330 27.34 10.48 -7.47
N GLY A 331 27.36 10.59 -8.81
CA GLY A 331 28.53 10.32 -9.62
C GLY A 331 28.94 8.85 -9.68
N VAL A 332 27.99 7.93 -9.57
CA VAL A 332 28.24 6.49 -9.73
C VAL A 332 28.54 6.17 -11.20
N TYR A 333 29.60 5.40 -11.46
CA TYR A 333 29.91 4.91 -12.80
C TYR A 333 29.04 3.71 -13.13
N VAL A 334 28.01 3.90 -13.94
CA VAL A 334 27.10 2.83 -14.38
C VAL A 334 27.55 2.27 -15.72
N HIS A 335 27.83 0.96 -15.76
CA HIS A 335 28.26 0.20 -16.93
C HIS A 335 27.13 -0.73 -17.35
N LEU A 336 26.34 -0.31 -18.34
CA LEU A 336 25.27 -1.12 -18.94
C LEU A 336 25.83 -2.06 -20.01
N ASN A 337 25.07 -3.11 -20.35
CA ASN A 337 25.49 -4.16 -21.28
C ASN A 337 26.81 -4.83 -20.89
N ALA A 338 27.10 -4.88 -19.58
CA ALA A 338 28.37 -5.33 -19.03
C ALA A 338 28.16 -6.56 -18.13
N LYS A 339 28.08 -7.73 -18.76
CA LYS A 339 28.02 -9.00 -18.03
C LYS A 339 29.40 -9.30 -17.42
N VAL A 340 29.50 -9.08 -16.11
CA VAL A 340 30.75 -9.27 -15.36
C VAL A 340 31.22 -10.72 -15.39
N THR A 341 32.49 -10.93 -15.73
CA THR A 341 33.21 -12.20 -15.66
C THR A 341 34.22 -12.18 -14.51
N GLN A 342 34.81 -13.35 -14.21
CA GLN A 342 35.88 -13.45 -13.22
C GLN A 342 37.08 -12.57 -13.58
N ASP A 343 37.49 -12.54 -14.85
CA ASP A 343 38.62 -11.72 -15.32
C ASP A 343 38.34 -10.22 -15.13
N MET A 344 37.12 -9.77 -15.44
CA MET A 344 36.72 -8.38 -15.20
C MET A 344 36.82 -7.98 -13.72
N ILE A 345 36.50 -8.89 -12.80
CA ILE A 345 36.63 -8.65 -11.35
C ILE A 345 38.11 -8.48 -10.97
N GLN A 346 38.98 -9.33 -11.51
CA GLN A 346 40.43 -9.26 -11.27
C GLN A 346 41.03 -7.98 -11.86
N ASP A 347 40.65 -7.60 -13.08
CA ASP A 347 41.16 -6.42 -13.78
C ASP A 347 40.66 -5.11 -13.17
N CYS A 348 39.46 -5.11 -12.59
CA CYS A 348 38.88 -3.91 -11.97
C CYS A 348 39.71 -3.40 -10.78
N ASN A 349 40.51 -4.27 -10.13
CA ASN A 349 41.33 -3.93 -8.96
C ASN A 349 40.52 -3.17 -7.89
N ALA A 350 39.29 -3.63 -7.62
CA ALA A 350 38.41 -3.02 -6.62
C ALA A 350 38.80 -3.46 -5.19
N ASP A 351 38.65 -2.55 -4.22
CA ASP A 351 38.88 -2.85 -2.80
C ASP A 351 37.75 -3.70 -2.19
N ALA A 352 36.58 -3.68 -2.81
CA ALA A 352 35.41 -4.44 -2.40
C ALA A 352 34.53 -4.78 -3.60
N VAL A 353 33.95 -5.98 -3.59
CA VAL A 353 33.02 -6.47 -4.61
C VAL A 353 31.70 -6.85 -3.92
N ILE A 354 30.58 -6.31 -4.42
CA ILE A 354 29.22 -6.62 -3.93
C ILE A 354 28.47 -7.35 -5.04
N PHE A 355 28.05 -8.59 -4.75
CA PHE A 355 27.20 -9.37 -5.64
C PHE A 355 25.73 -9.07 -5.36
N ALA A 356 25.05 -8.50 -6.35
CA ALA A 356 23.63 -8.15 -6.33
C ALA A 356 22.92 -8.66 -7.60
N THR A 357 23.26 -9.87 -8.03
CA THR A 357 22.91 -10.46 -9.34
C THR A 357 21.46 -10.93 -9.48
N GLY A 358 20.60 -10.62 -8.50
CA GLY A 358 19.18 -10.98 -8.51
C GLY A 358 18.91 -12.47 -8.37
N SER A 359 17.76 -12.89 -8.88
CA SER A 359 17.26 -14.27 -8.90
C SER A 359 16.70 -14.59 -10.29
N LYS A 360 16.35 -15.86 -10.52
CA LYS A 360 15.65 -16.31 -11.73
C LYS A 360 14.35 -17.03 -11.33
N PRO A 361 13.32 -17.03 -12.18
CA PRO A 361 12.15 -17.89 -11.99
C PRO A 361 12.57 -19.35 -11.79
N MET A 362 11.89 -20.03 -10.87
CA MET A 362 12.15 -21.44 -10.58
C MET A 362 11.15 -22.30 -11.36
N VAL A 363 11.66 -23.03 -12.36
CA VAL A 363 10.90 -24.11 -13.00
C VAL A 363 11.28 -25.42 -12.30
N PRO A 364 10.34 -26.12 -11.62
CA PRO A 364 10.68 -27.32 -10.88
C PRO A 364 11.20 -28.44 -11.78
N THR A 365 12.34 -29.05 -11.43
CA THR A 365 12.96 -30.10 -12.26
C THR A 365 12.14 -31.39 -12.37
N TRP A 366 11.16 -31.57 -11.48
CA TRP A 366 10.24 -32.71 -11.51
C TRP A 366 9.07 -32.50 -12.49
N LEU A 367 8.83 -31.27 -12.94
CA LEU A 367 7.67 -30.93 -13.76
C LEU A 367 7.91 -31.31 -15.22
N SER A 368 7.28 -32.40 -15.64
CA SER A 368 7.27 -32.82 -17.05
C SER A 368 6.46 -31.84 -17.91
N GLY A 369 6.95 -31.57 -19.13
CA GLY A 369 6.31 -30.67 -20.10
C GLY A 369 6.55 -29.17 -19.86
N ALA A 370 7.44 -28.80 -18.94
CA ALA A 370 7.77 -27.38 -18.70
C ALA A 370 8.48 -26.68 -19.88
N ASP A 371 8.99 -27.45 -20.85
CA ASP A 371 9.64 -26.99 -22.08
C ASP A 371 8.71 -26.93 -23.30
N GLN A 372 7.41 -27.23 -23.11
CA GLN A 372 6.40 -27.13 -24.17
C GLN A 372 6.29 -25.69 -24.69
N SER A 373 6.00 -25.54 -25.98
CA SER A 373 6.00 -24.24 -26.66
C SER A 373 4.90 -23.27 -26.21
N HIS A 374 3.87 -23.76 -25.52
CA HIS A 374 2.77 -22.97 -24.96
C HIS A 374 2.98 -22.63 -23.47
N VAL A 375 4.18 -22.90 -22.93
CA VAL A 375 4.55 -22.64 -21.55
C VAL A 375 5.50 -21.45 -21.49
N SER A 376 5.19 -20.49 -20.62
CA SER A 376 6.06 -19.34 -20.33
C SER A 376 6.23 -19.19 -18.82
N VAL A 377 7.27 -18.51 -18.39
CA VAL A 377 7.37 -18.05 -16.99
C VAL A 377 6.69 -16.68 -16.83
N ALA A 378 6.20 -16.37 -15.64
CA ALA A 378 5.51 -15.12 -15.35
C ALA A 378 6.30 -13.87 -15.78
N GLU A 379 7.62 -13.86 -15.64
CA GLU A 379 8.50 -12.76 -16.06
C GLU A 379 8.38 -12.46 -17.56
N ASP A 380 8.38 -13.49 -18.41
CA ASP A 380 8.31 -13.32 -19.86
C ASP A 380 6.95 -12.76 -20.28
N ILE A 381 5.87 -13.22 -19.65
CA ILE A 381 4.50 -12.72 -19.90
C ILE A 381 4.31 -11.30 -19.38
N LEU A 382 4.90 -10.96 -18.24
CA LEU A 382 4.88 -9.59 -17.72
C LEU A 382 5.51 -8.62 -18.72
N MET A 383 6.63 -9.03 -19.32
CA MET A 383 7.35 -8.22 -20.30
C MET A 383 6.70 -8.23 -21.69
N ASN A 384 6.15 -9.37 -22.11
CA ASN A 384 5.65 -9.62 -23.46
C ASN A 384 4.29 -10.35 -23.39
N PRO A 385 3.21 -9.67 -22.96
CA PRO A 385 1.90 -10.29 -22.79
C PRO A 385 1.30 -10.85 -24.08
N GLU A 386 1.79 -10.41 -25.25
CA GLU A 386 1.44 -10.92 -26.57
C GLU A 386 1.92 -12.36 -26.83
N LEU A 387 2.82 -12.90 -26.01
CA LEU A 387 3.23 -14.31 -26.08
C LEU A 387 2.10 -15.28 -25.73
N ILE A 388 1.05 -14.81 -25.04
CA ILE A 388 -0.11 -15.64 -24.70
C ILE A 388 -0.85 -16.05 -25.97
N THR A 389 -0.80 -17.35 -26.23
CA THR A 389 -1.53 -18.00 -27.31
C THR A 389 -2.98 -18.25 -26.89
N GLY A 390 -3.94 -17.67 -27.60
CA GLY A 390 -5.36 -17.92 -27.37
C GLY A 390 -6.01 -17.07 -26.26
N GLN A 391 -7.25 -17.40 -25.95
CA GLN A 391 -8.13 -16.63 -25.06
C GLN A 391 -8.01 -17.06 -23.59
N SER A 392 -7.85 -18.36 -23.34
CA SER A 392 -7.77 -18.94 -22.00
C SER A 392 -6.32 -19.18 -21.60
N VAL A 393 -5.99 -18.88 -20.34
CA VAL A 393 -4.64 -19.00 -19.79
C VAL A 393 -4.69 -19.60 -18.39
N CYS A 394 -3.82 -20.56 -18.13
CA CYS A 394 -3.63 -21.10 -16.78
C CYS A 394 -2.39 -20.47 -16.14
N VAL A 395 -2.53 -19.94 -14.93
CA VAL A 395 -1.43 -19.46 -14.10
C VAL A 395 -1.23 -20.45 -12.97
N ILE A 396 -0.01 -20.96 -12.84
CA ILE A 396 0.38 -21.93 -11.79
C ILE A 396 1.09 -21.16 -10.67
N GLY A 397 0.61 -21.33 -9.43
CA GLY A 397 1.13 -20.65 -8.25
C GLY A 397 0.36 -19.37 -7.93
N GLY A 398 -0.39 -19.40 -6.84
CA GLY A 398 -1.15 -18.30 -6.26
C GLY A 398 -0.34 -17.37 -5.37
N GLY A 399 1.01 -17.40 -5.43
CA GLY A 399 1.84 -16.36 -4.80
C GLY A 399 1.54 -14.95 -5.33
N LEU A 400 2.15 -13.91 -4.75
CA LEU A 400 1.85 -12.52 -5.12
C LEU A 400 2.03 -12.26 -6.63
N VAL A 401 3.10 -12.78 -7.23
CA VAL A 401 3.38 -12.62 -8.67
C VAL A 401 2.29 -13.25 -9.52
N GLY A 402 1.94 -14.52 -9.27
CA GLY A 402 0.91 -15.22 -10.03
C GLY A 402 -0.48 -14.63 -9.84
N SER A 403 -0.85 -14.23 -8.61
CA SER A 403 -2.12 -13.56 -8.32
C SER A 403 -2.26 -12.21 -9.02
N GLU A 404 -1.22 -11.36 -8.98
CA GLU A 404 -1.24 -10.06 -9.65
C GLU A 404 -1.17 -10.20 -11.18
N LEU A 405 -0.44 -11.19 -11.69
CA LEU A 405 -0.45 -11.53 -13.12
C LEU A 405 -1.85 -11.97 -13.56
N ALA A 406 -2.49 -12.87 -12.82
CA ALA A 406 -3.83 -13.35 -13.12
C ALA A 406 -4.84 -12.19 -13.17
N LEU A 407 -4.80 -11.28 -12.18
CA LEU A 407 -5.60 -10.07 -12.19
C LEU A 407 -5.35 -9.22 -13.45
N TRP A 408 -4.07 -8.98 -13.78
CA TRP A 408 -3.72 -8.13 -14.91
C TRP A 408 -4.13 -8.72 -16.26
N LEU A 409 -4.01 -10.04 -16.43
CA LEU A 409 -4.47 -10.75 -17.63
C LEU A 409 -5.99 -10.73 -17.74
N ALA A 410 -6.73 -10.91 -16.65
CA ALA A 410 -8.18 -10.81 -16.64
C ALA A 410 -8.66 -9.38 -16.97
N GLN A 411 -7.94 -8.36 -16.52
CA GLN A 411 -8.16 -6.95 -16.92
C GLN A 411 -7.86 -6.66 -18.40
N LYS A 412 -7.13 -7.56 -19.07
CA LYS A 412 -6.89 -7.55 -20.52
C LYS A 412 -7.84 -8.49 -21.25
N ASP A 413 -8.99 -8.80 -20.65
CA ASP A 413 -10.05 -9.63 -21.20
C ASP A 413 -9.58 -11.06 -21.54
N LYS A 414 -8.66 -11.65 -20.76
CA LYS A 414 -8.30 -13.08 -20.85
C LYS A 414 -9.14 -13.92 -19.89
N ASP A 415 -9.43 -15.16 -20.27
CA ASP A 415 -10.08 -16.14 -19.39
C ASP A 415 -9.02 -16.84 -18.54
N VAL A 416 -8.86 -16.42 -17.29
CA VAL A 416 -7.75 -16.86 -16.43
C VAL A 416 -8.22 -17.92 -15.43
N THR A 417 -7.51 -19.05 -15.39
CA THR A 417 -7.55 -19.97 -14.24
C THR A 417 -6.26 -19.83 -13.44
N LEU A 418 -6.37 -19.61 -12.13
CA LEU A 418 -5.25 -19.58 -11.19
C LEU A 418 -5.26 -20.87 -10.34
N ILE A 419 -4.20 -21.66 -10.42
CA ILE A 419 -4.04 -22.91 -9.66
C ILE A 419 -3.08 -22.68 -8.50
N GLU A 420 -3.52 -22.99 -7.28
CA GLU A 420 -2.71 -22.93 -6.07
C GLU A 420 -2.81 -24.26 -5.31
N ALA A 421 -1.63 -24.78 -4.94
CA ALA A 421 -1.49 -26.04 -4.22
C ALA A 421 -1.89 -25.91 -2.74
N ASP A 422 -1.71 -24.73 -2.16
CA ASP A 422 -2.15 -24.39 -0.82
C ASP A 422 -3.66 -24.07 -0.76
N ASN A 423 -4.21 -24.02 0.45
CA ASN A 423 -5.62 -23.73 0.69
C ASN A 423 -5.98 -22.23 0.63
N ASP A 424 -5.01 -21.37 0.31
CA ASP A 424 -5.18 -19.94 0.13
C ASP A 424 -4.11 -19.37 -0.82
N ILE A 425 -4.39 -18.23 -1.43
CA ILE A 425 -3.43 -17.52 -2.26
C ILE A 425 -2.63 -16.50 -1.43
N ILE A 426 -1.51 -16.02 -1.98
CA ILE A 426 -0.68 -14.93 -1.44
C ILE A 426 -0.14 -15.26 -0.03
N GLY A 427 0.00 -16.54 0.30
CA GLY A 427 0.43 -16.99 1.63
C GLY A 427 -0.59 -16.72 2.74
N GLY A 428 -1.86 -16.49 2.38
CA GLY A 428 -2.94 -16.19 3.31
C GLY A 428 -2.89 -14.77 3.91
N PRO A 429 -3.69 -14.50 4.97
CA PRO A 429 -3.86 -13.15 5.53
C PRO A 429 -2.60 -12.57 6.17
N HIS A 430 -1.54 -13.37 6.31
CA HIS A 430 -0.23 -12.96 6.86
C HIS A 430 0.88 -12.93 5.80
N GLY A 431 0.65 -13.42 4.57
CA GLY A 431 1.68 -13.42 3.52
C GLY A 431 1.89 -12.06 2.87
N THR A 432 0.94 -11.15 3.00
CA THR A 432 1.07 -9.72 2.69
C THR A 432 0.22 -8.90 3.67
N CYS A 433 0.34 -7.57 3.64
CA CYS A 433 -0.55 -6.73 4.43
C CYS A 433 -2.01 -7.01 4.10
N PHE A 434 -2.86 -7.14 5.13
CA PHE A 434 -4.24 -7.56 5.00
C PHE A 434 -5.06 -6.70 4.01
N ALA A 435 -4.81 -5.39 3.95
CA ALA A 435 -5.45 -4.50 2.98
C ALA A 435 -5.15 -4.87 1.51
N ASN A 436 -3.90 -5.20 1.18
CA ASN A 436 -3.53 -5.66 -0.16
C ASN A 436 -4.08 -7.06 -0.43
N TYR A 437 -3.98 -7.97 0.55
CA TYR A 437 -4.47 -9.34 0.47
C TYR A 437 -5.98 -9.37 0.16
N GLN A 438 -6.77 -8.66 0.96
CA GLN A 438 -8.22 -8.61 0.83
C GLN A 438 -8.62 -8.02 -0.52
N MET A 439 -8.06 -6.86 -0.88
CA MET A 439 -8.43 -6.19 -2.13
C MET A 439 -8.06 -7.03 -3.35
N LEU A 440 -6.90 -7.69 -3.37
CA LEU A 440 -6.50 -8.54 -4.50
C LEU A 440 -7.47 -9.71 -4.68
N LYS A 441 -7.87 -10.39 -3.58
CA LYS A 441 -8.86 -11.47 -3.63
C LYS A 441 -10.20 -11.01 -4.18
N GLU A 442 -10.71 -9.88 -3.69
CA GLU A 442 -11.98 -9.33 -4.17
C GLU A 442 -11.89 -8.89 -5.64
N LEU A 443 -10.76 -8.33 -6.08
CA LEU A 443 -10.52 -7.96 -7.47
C LEU A 443 -10.46 -9.19 -8.40
N LEU A 444 -9.85 -10.29 -7.97
CA LEU A 444 -9.85 -11.55 -8.74
C LEU A 444 -11.29 -12.06 -8.96
N VAL A 445 -12.13 -12.00 -7.93
CA VAL A 445 -13.56 -12.35 -8.04
C VAL A 445 -14.30 -11.38 -8.97
N LYS A 446 -14.10 -10.06 -8.81
CA LYS A 446 -14.71 -9.03 -9.67
C LYS A 446 -14.38 -9.26 -11.15
N HIS A 447 -13.14 -9.65 -11.45
CA HIS A 447 -12.65 -9.94 -12.79
C HIS A 447 -12.84 -11.40 -13.23
N LYS A 448 -13.61 -12.20 -12.47
CA LYS A 448 -14.01 -13.58 -12.80
C LYS A 448 -12.82 -14.53 -13.06
N VAL A 449 -11.72 -14.35 -12.34
CA VAL A 449 -10.62 -15.33 -12.34
C VAL A 449 -11.09 -16.61 -11.66
N ASP A 450 -10.94 -17.75 -12.33
CA ASP A 450 -11.24 -19.07 -11.78
C ASP A 450 -10.08 -19.52 -10.88
N VAL A 451 -10.21 -19.31 -9.57
CA VAL A 451 -9.19 -19.67 -8.59
C VAL A 451 -9.46 -21.08 -8.05
N LYS A 452 -8.52 -22.01 -8.26
CA LYS A 452 -8.56 -23.37 -7.71
C LYS A 452 -7.51 -23.52 -6.61
N LEU A 453 -7.98 -23.69 -5.38
CA LEU A 453 -7.16 -23.89 -4.19
C LEU A 453 -7.02 -25.38 -3.88
N SER A 454 -6.05 -25.74 -3.04
CA SER A 454 -5.76 -27.13 -2.68
C SER A 454 -5.60 -28.04 -3.91
N THR A 455 -5.10 -27.47 -5.02
CA THR A 455 -5.05 -28.09 -6.34
C THR A 455 -3.62 -28.10 -6.85
N LYS A 456 -3.06 -29.29 -7.08
CA LYS A 456 -1.64 -29.47 -7.42
C LYS A 456 -1.46 -29.71 -8.91
N LEU A 457 -0.52 -29.02 -9.53
CA LEU A 457 -0.02 -29.36 -10.86
C LEU A 457 0.76 -30.69 -10.79
N ARG A 458 0.43 -31.64 -11.64
CA ARG A 458 1.13 -32.93 -11.78
C ARG A 458 2.09 -32.91 -12.96
N THR A 459 1.58 -32.55 -14.14
CA THR A 459 2.36 -32.45 -15.38
C THR A 459 1.74 -31.42 -16.31
N ILE A 460 2.53 -30.87 -17.22
CA ILE A 460 2.05 -30.15 -18.40
C ILE A 460 1.95 -31.15 -19.55
N THR A 461 0.82 -31.16 -20.25
CA THR A 461 0.56 -32.04 -21.40
C THR A 461 0.92 -31.31 -22.70
N GLU A 462 0.67 -31.91 -23.86
CA GLU A 462 0.89 -31.22 -25.14
C GLU A 462 -0.09 -30.06 -25.37
N THR A 463 -1.25 -30.08 -24.73
CA THR A 463 -2.38 -29.15 -24.96
C THR A 463 -2.85 -28.41 -23.72
N GLY A 464 -2.24 -28.65 -22.55
CA GLY A 464 -2.68 -28.06 -21.28
C GLY A 464 -1.99 -28.66 -20.07
N ILE A 465 -2.78 -29.01 -19.04
CA ILE A 465 -2.25 -29.48 -17.75
C ILE A 465 -2.99 -30.71 -17.22
N GLU A 466 -2.31 -31.46 -16.36
CA GLU A 466 -2.91 -32.42 -15.45
C GLU A 466 -2.81 -31.90 -14.01
N ILE A 467 -3.94 -31.87 -13.32
CA ILE A 467 -4.04 -31.42 -11.93
C ILE A 467 -4.62 -32.52 -11.04
N GLU A 468 -4.27 -32.45 -9.76
CA GLU A 468 -4.85 -33.24 -8.68
C GLU A 468 -5.60 -32.32 -7.72
N ASP A 469 -6.88 -32.59 -7.48
CA ASP A 469 -7.71 -31.85 -6.53
C ASP A 469 -7.50 -32.30 -5.08
N GLN A 470 -8.20 -31.64 -4.14
CA GLN A 470 -8.14 -31.96 -2.71
C GLN A 470 -8.60 -33.38 -2.35
N ASP A 471 -9.39 -34.02 -3.21
CA ASP A 471 -9.92 -35.38 -3.04
C ASP A 471 -9.05 -36.43 -3.76
N SER A 472 -7.87 -36.02 -4.25
CA SER A 472 -6.93 -36.84 -5.02
C SER A 472 -7.48 -37.31 -6.38
N ASN A 473 -8.51 -36.64 -6.91
CA ASN A 473 -8.95 -36.91 -8.28
C ASN A 473 -8.01 -36.22 -9.26
N ILE A 474 -7.66 -36.95 -10.32
CA ILE A 474 -6.81 -36.45 -11.38
C ILE A 474 -7.69 -36.04 -12.56
N SER A 475 -7.46 -34.83 -13.08
CA SER A 475 -8.13 -34.34 -14.28
C SER A 475 -7.16 -33.65 -15.22
N SER A 476 -7.39 -33.83 -16.52
CA SER A 476 -6.66 -33.13 -17.58
C SER A 476 -7.53 -32.01 -18.13
N ILE A 477 -6.95 -30.83 -18.28
CA ILE A 477 -7.63 -29.63 -18.76
C ILE A 477 -6.77 -29.00 -19.86
N ASP A 478 -7.38 -28.77 -21.01
CA ASP A 478 -6.71 -28.08 -22.12
C ASP A 478 -6.60 -26.58 -21.81
N TYR A 479 -5.40 -26.05 -21.98
CA TYR A 479 -5.10 -24.63 -21.86
C TYR A 479 -4.24 -24.19 -23.05
N PRO A 480 -4.72 -23.26 -23.88
CA PRO A 480 -3.94 -22.70 -24.98
C PRO A 480 -2.60 -22.10 -24.57
N HIS A 481 -2.47 -21.68 -23.30
CA HIS A 481 -1.22 -21.18 -22.73
C HIS A 481 -1.15 -21.47 -21.22
N VAL A 482 0.03 -21.83 -20.73
CA VAL A 482 0.31 -22.08 -19.31
C VAL A 482 1.43 -21.16 -18.85
N VAL A 483 1.24 -20.51 -17.70
CA VAL A 483 2.25 -19.64 -17.09
C VAL A 483 2.71 -20.24 -15.77
N LEU A 484 4.02 -20.41 -15.63
CA LEU A 484 4.70 -20.89 -14.43
C LEU A 484 5.22 -19.76 -13.53
#